data_AF-A0A163D338-F1
#
_entry.id   AF-A0A163D338-F1
#
_cell.length_a   1.000
_cell.length_b   1.000
_cell.length_c   1.000
_cell.angle_alpha   90.00
_cell.angle_beta   90.00
_cell.angle_gamma   90.00
#
_symmetry.space_group_name_H-M   'P 1'
#
loop_
_entity.id
_entity.type
_entity.pdbx_description
1 polymer ?
#
loop_
_entity_poly.entity_id
_entity_poly.type
_entity_poly.pdbx_seq_one_letter_code
_entity_poly.pdbx_strand_id
1 'polypeptide(L)' 'MDWEFTEDAAFLALCDAFRESGESSAIEFLANGEGAFHFHELTQNAAGEGLDLSDSGSLDDFQQEVIDTMEALCQD' A
#
# COMPACT_ATOMS: atom_id res chain seq x y z
N MET A 1 -10.33 7.24 0.62
CA MET A 1 -10.63 7.54 -0.81
C MET A 1 -11.93 6.87 -1.26
N ASP A 2 -12.40 7.09 -2.50
CA ASP A 2 -13.55 6.37 -3.11
C ASP A 2 -13.21 4.96 -3.62
N TRP A 3 -11.94 4.54 -3.55
CA TRP A 3 -11.48 3.22 -4.01
C TRP A 3 -11.26 2.26 -2.84
N GLU A 4 -11.90 1.09 -2.90
CA GLU A 4 -11.76 0.02 -1.89
C GLU A 4 -10.53 -0.87 -2.17
N PHE A 5 -9.33 -0.30 -2.01
CA PHE A 5 -8.07 -0.98 -2.31
C PHE A 5 -7.80 -2.21 -1.41
N THR A 6 -8.52 -2.38 -0.30
CA THR A 6 -8.35 -3.54 0.60
C THR A 6 -8.68 -4.88 -0.04
N GLU A 7 -9.46 -4.89 -1.13
CA GLU A 7 -9.77 -6.09 -1.91
C GLU A 7 -8.81 -6.29 -3.10
N ASP A 8 -7.90 -5.34 -3.34
CA ASP A 8 -6.96 -5.39 -4.45
C ASP A 8 -5.89 -6.47 -4.25
N ALA A 9 -5.57 -7.20 -5.31
CA ALA A 9 -4.59 -8.28 -5.25
C ALA A 9 -3.17 -7.79 -4.88
N ALA A 10 -2.79 -6.58 -5.31
CA ALA A 10 -1.50 -5.99 -4.95
C ALA A 10 -1.48 -5.60 -3.47
N PHE A 11 -2.59 -5.11 -2.91
CA PHE A 11 -2.68 -4.83 -1.47
C PHE A 11 -2.62 -6.10 -0.62
N LEU A 12 -3.30 -7.18 -1.04
CA LEU A 12 -3.21 -8.47 -0.36
C LEU A 12 -1.77 -9.00 -0.37
N ALA A 13 -1.10 -8.94 -1.52
CA ALA A 13 0.31 -9.32 -1.63
C ALA A 13 1.25 -8.44 -0.77
N LEU A 14 0.98 -7.14 -0.71
CA LEU A 14 1.69 -6.18 0.15
C LEU A 14 1.60 -6.59 1.64
N CYS A 15 0.41 -6.98 2.09
CA CYS A 15 0.20 -7.40 3.47
C CYS A 15 0.79 -8.78 3.79
N ASP A 16 0.76 -9.72 2.84
CA ASP A 16 1.43 -11.01 3.00
C ASP A 16 2.95 -10.81 3.09
N ALA A 17 3.53 -10.03 2.18
CA ALA A 17 4.95 -9.69 2.20
C ALA A 17 5.36 -8.93 3.47
N PHE A 18 4.51 -8.04 3.99
CA PHE A 18 4.75 -7.36 5.26
C PHE A 18 4.79 -8.34 6.45
N ARG A 19 3.83 -9.26 6.53
CA ARG A 19 3.80 -10.30 7.58
C ARG A 19 5.01 -11.23 7.50
N GLU A 20 5.45 -11.57 6.29
CA GLU A 20 6.62 -12.43 6.07
C GLU A 20 7.96 -11.70 6.31
N SER A 21 7.99 -10.37 6.12
CA SER A 21 9.21 -9.57 6.29
C SER A 21 9.71 -9.54 7.74
N GLY A 22 8.81 -9.67 8.72
CA GLY A 22 9.12 -9.49 10.14
C GLY A 22 9.41 -8.04 10.54
N GLU A 23 9.19 -7.08 9.65
CA GLU A 23 9.32 -5.65 9.93
C GLU A 23 8.20 -5.19 10.87
N SER A 24 8.52 -4.32 11.83
CA SER A 24 7.52 -3.76 12.76
C SER A 24 6.80 -2.54 12.21
N SER A 25 7.30 -1.95 11.12
CA SER A 25 6.82 -0.67 10.60
C SER A 25 6.49 -0.77 9.11
N ALA A 26 5.24 -0.48 8.75
CA ALA A 26 4.83 -0.54 7.36
C ALA A 26 5.52 0.54 6.52
N ILE A 27 5.82 1.72 7.09
CA ILE A 27 6.56 2.77 6.38
C ILE A 27 7.99 2.35 6.02
N GLU A 28 8.70 1.64 6.91
CA GLU A 28 10.04 1.11 6.62
C GLU A 28 9.98 -0.02 5.60
N PHE A 29 8.95 -0.88 5.69
CA PHE A 29 8.72 -1.94 4.71
C PHE A 29 8.47 -1.38 3.30
N LEU A 30 7.60 -0.37 3.16
CA LEU A 30 7.31 0.26 1.87
C LEU A 30 8.51 0.97 1.25
N ALA A 31 9.46 1.44 2.07
CA ALA A 31 10.68 2.07 1.60
C ALA A 31 11.71 1.07 1.04
N ASN A 32 11.50 -0.24 1.19
CA ASN A 32 12.50 -1.27 0.90
C ASN A 32 11.94 -2.43 0.03
N GLY A 33 12.83 -3.04 -0.76
CA GLY A 33 12.64 -4.37 -1.34
C GLY A 33 11.28 -4.64 -2.00
N GLU A 34 10.59 -5.69 -1.50
CA GLU A 34 9.29 -6.17 -2.00
C GLU A 34 8.12 -5.23 -1.68
N GLY A 35 8.18 -4.46 -0.58
CA GLY A 35 7.12 -3.51 -0.22
C GLY A 35 6.98 -2.38 -1.25
N ALA A 36 8.10 -1.84 -1.73
CA ALA A 36 8.11 -0.83 -2.77
C ALA A 36 7.54 -1.33 -4.11
N PHE A 37 7.77 -2.61 -4.44
CA PHE A 37 7.26 -3.22 -5.68
C PHE A 37 5.73 -3.37 -5.64
N HIS A 38 5.19 -4.01 -4.60
CA HIS A 38 3.74 -4.19 -4.47
C HIS A 38 3.00 -2.87 -4.31
N PHE A 39 3.60 -1.88 -3.63
CA PHE A 39 3.01 -0.55 -3.54
C PHE A 39 2.95 0.15 -4.90
N HIS A 40 3.98 -0.02 -5.73
CA HIS A 40 3.95 0.50 -7.09
C HIS A 40 2.82 -0.13 -7.91
N GLU A 41 2.65 -1.46 -7.85
CA GLU A 41 1.52 -2.13 -8.50
C GLU A 41 0.18 -1.60 -7.99
N LEU A 42 0.04 -1.42 -6.67
CA LEU A 42 -1.17 -0.87 -6.06
C LEU A 42 -1.49 0.54 -6.56
N THR A 43 -0.49 1.42 -6.67
CA THR A 43 -0.67 2.77 -7.24
C THR A 43 -1.08 2.74 -8.72
N GLN A 44 -0.62 1.75 -9.49
CA GLN A 44 -1.05 1.58 -10.89
C GLN A 44 -2.50 1.12 -10.98
N ASN A 45 -2.92 0.21 -10.10
CA ASN A 45 -4.32 -0.24 -10.01
C ASN A 45 -5.23 0.93 -9.61
N ALA A 46 -4.82 1.75 -8.64
CA ALA A 46 -5.52 2.96 -8.25
C ALA A 46 -5.76 3.90 -9.44
N ALA A 47 -4.71 4.14 -10.23
CA ALA A 47 -4.79 4.95 -11.44
C ALA A 47 -5.71 4.31 -12.50
N GLY A 48 -5.72 2.98 -12.62
CA GLY A 48 -6.64 2.22 -13.46
C GLY A 48 -8.11 2.39 -13.06
N GLU A 49 -8.37 2.51 -11.76
CA GLU A 49 -9.69 2.74 -11.17
C GLU A 49 -10.12 4.22 -11.18
N GLY A 50 -9.27 5.10 -11.73
CA GLY A 50 -9.57 6.52 -11.93
C GLY A 50 -9.08 7.45 -10.83
N LEU A 51 -8.25 6.96 -9.91
CA LEU A 51 -7.63 7.75 -8.85
C LEU A 51 -6.46 8.57 -9.41
N ASP A 52 -6.48 9.89 -9.26
CA ASP A 52 -5.39 10.76 -9.70
C ASP A 52 -4.29 10.84 -8.64
N LEU A 53 -3.29 9.98 -8.78
CA LEU A 53 -2.08 9.94 -7.95
C LEU A 53 -0.89 10.66 -8.60
N SER A 54 -1.12 11.46 -9.65
CA SER A 54 -0.05 12.23 -10.30
C SER A 54 0.42 13.43 -9.46
N ASP A 55 -0.45 13.92 -8.57
CA ASP A 55 -0.13 14.92 -7.57
C ASP A 55 0.56 14.29 -6.36
N SER A 56 1.64 14.92 -5.90
CA SER A 56 2.41 14.43 -4.76
C SER A 56 1.63 14.41 -3.45
N GLY A 57 0.63 15.29 -3.27
CA GLY A 57 -0.25 15.28 -2.10
C GLY A 57 -1.19 14.08 -2.13
N SER A 58 -1.86 13.84 -3.27
CA SER A 58 -2.71 12.65 -3.43
C SER A 58 -1.95 11.34 -3.23
N LEU A 59 -0.69 11.28 -3.70
CA LEU A 59 0.15 10.10 -3.52
C LEU A 59 0.57 9.90 -2.05
N ASP A 60 0.89 10.99 -1.33
CA ASP A 60 1.24 10.95 0.09
C ASP A 60 0.05 10.54 0.96
N ASP A 61 -1.14 11.12 0.70
CA ASP A 61 -2.39 10.75 1.35
C ASP A 61 -2.74 9.27 1.10
N PHE A 62 -2.56 8.79 -0.14
CA PHE A 62 -2.77 7.38 -0.48
C PHE A 62 -1.78 6.46 0.23
N GLN A 63 -0.50 6.83 0.24
CA GLN A 63 0.54 6.07 0.92
C GLN A 63 0.24 5.95 2.42
N GLN A 64 -0.18 7.04 3.05
CA GLN A 64 -0.55 7.04 4.46
C GLN A 64 -1.79 6.16 4.74
N GLU A 65 -2.82 6.21 3.89
CA GLU A 65 -4.01 5.36 4.02
C GLU A 65 -3.66 3.87 3.89
N VAL A 66 -2.74 3.52 2.97
CA VAL A 66 -2.21 2.16 2.83
C VAL A 66 -1.43 1.73 4.06
N ILE A 67 -0.53 2.57 4.57
CA ILE A 67 0.26 2.31 5.79
C ILE A 67 -0.66 2.04 6.99
N ASP A 68 -1.59 2.96 7.25
CA ASP A 68 -2.51 2.85 8.40
C ASP A 68 -3.36 1.57 8.32
N THR A 69 -3.80 1.22 7.11
CA THR A 69 -4.61 0.02 6.87
C THR A 69 -3.78 -1.27 7.00
N MET A 70 -2.54 -1.29 6.50
CA MET A 70 -1.63 -2.42 6.71
C MET A 70 -1.33 -2.62 8.18
N GLU A 71 -1.01 -1.56 8.92
CA GLU A 71 -0.70 -1.67 10.34
C GLU A 71 -1.93 -2.15 11.14
N ALA A 72 -3.13 -1.68 10.79
CA ALA A 72 -4.37 -2.13 11.43
C ALA A 72 -4.75 -3.59 11.11
N LEU A 73 -4.48 -4.09 9.90
CA LEU A 73 -4.92 -5.42 9.45
C LEU A 73 -3.83 -6.50 9.55
N CYS A 74 -2.56 -6.11 9.59
CA CYS A 74 -1.43 -7.01 9.31
C CYS A 74 -0.41 -7.10 10.46
N GLN A 75 -0.55 -6.33 11.56
CA GLN A 75 0.29 -6.41 12.77
C GLN A 75 -0.23 -7.35 13.91
N ASP A 76 -1.14 -8.30 13.65
CA ASP A 76 -1.62 -9.26 14.68
C ASP A 76 -0.63 -10.40 14.98
#